data_AF-A0A172TCB7-F1
#
_entry.id   AF-A0A172TCB7-F1
#
_cell.length_a   1.000
_cell.length_b   1.000
_cell.length_c   1.000
_cell.angle_alpha   90.00
_cell.angle_beta   90.00
_cell.angle_gamma   90.00
#
_symmetry.space_group_name_H-M   'P 1'
#
loop_
_entity.id
_entity.type
_entity.pdbx_description
1 polymer ?
#
loop_
_entity_poly.entity_id
_entity_poly.type
_entity_poly.pdbx_seq_one_letter_code
_entity_poly.pdbx_strand_id
1 'polypeptide(L)'
;MILLPLLLGGAPVLGLLPALGGVLALSVYFVHGWNRKSHAALLALLLCVTLGAGLLNLLVGAASLTGLSDAGATVAQASYGVSATGLYVVGVLLTSLGAMNDVAITQTSAVETLAQTRAAQAGPPLSRRALFRQAMRVGRDHAAGMVNVLMLLYAGGSLPLLLLMRASSGTPLWVQVNSEGLFTELAALLLALVSMLLVVPVSTALAAIQHFPSTPRSPDST
;
A
#
# COMPACT_ATOMS: atom_id res chain seq x y z
N MET A 1 -1.66 -3.60 18.05
CA MET A 1 -1.29 -3.22 19.44
C MET A 1 -0.78 -1.78 19.52
N ILE A 2 0.21 -1.36 18.72
CA ILE A 2 0.75 0.01 18.77
C ILE A 2 -0.25 1.09 18.29
N LEU A 3 -1.08 0.78 17.29
CA LEU A 3 -2.06 1.73 16.72
C LEU A 3 -3.30 1.98 17.60
N LEU A 4 -3.68 1.00 18.41
CA LEU A 4 -4.90 1.05 19.22
C LEU A 4 -4.92 2.19 20.26
N PRO A 5 -3.84 2.45 21.04
CA PRO A 5 -3.82 3.57 21.97
C PRO A 5 -3.82 4.93 21.26
N LEU A 6 -3.23 5.06 20.06
CA LEU A 6 -3.29 6.32 19.30
C LEU A 6 -4.70 6.59 18.76
N LEU A 7 -5.41 5.54 18.35
CA LEU A 7 -6.82 5.64 17.94
C LEU A 7 -7.73 6.02 19.11
N LEU A 8 -7.50 5.44 20.30
CA LEU A 8 -8.20 5.82 21.54
C LEU A 8 -7.89 7.26 21.97
N GLY A 9 -6.67 7.75 21.70
CA GLY A 9 -6.27 9.13 21.96
C GLY A 9 -6.80 10.16 20.97
N GLY A 10 -7.60 9.76 19.97
CA GLY A 10 -8.16 10.67 18.96
C GLY A 10 -7.11 11.25 18.00
N ALA A 11 -5.98 10.58 17.80
CA ALA A 11 -4.94 11.07 16.92
C ALA A 11 -5.48 11.24 15.48
N PRO A 12 -5.19 12.37 14.81
CA PRO A 12 -5.57 12.55 13.42
C PRO A 12 -4.82 11.53 12.55
N VAL A 13 -5.36 11.21 11.37
CA VAL A 13 -4.81 10.24 10.41
C VAL A 13 -3.30 10.43 10.18
N LEU A 14 -2.87 11.67 10.00
CA LEU A 14 -1.45 12.01 9.81
C LEU A 14 -0.58 11.66 11.02
N GLY A 15 -1.12 11.76 12.24
CA GLY A 15 -0.44 11.36 13.47
C GLY A 15 -0.22 9.86 13.61
N LEU A 16 -0.89 9.03 12.79
CA LEU A 16 -0.75 7.58 12.79
C LEU A 16 0.33 7.09 11.82
N LEU A 17 0.79 7.94 10.89
CA LEU A 17 1.83 7.60 9.92
C LEU A 17 3.15 7.15 10.55
N PRO A 18 3.66 7.77 11.64
CA PRO A 18 4.88 7.28 12.29
C PRO A 18 4.72 5.87 12.88
N ALA A 19 3.55 5.57 13.45
CA ALA A 19 3.26 4.24 13.99
C ALA A 19 3.16 3.19 12.87
N LEU A 20 2.49 3.52 11.76
CA LEU A 20 2.46 2.67 10.55
C LEU A 20 3.87 2.46 9.99
N GLY A 21 4.67 3.52 9.92
CA GLY A 21 6.08 3.45 9.50
C GLY A 21 6.92 2.56 10.39
N GLY A 22 6.71 2.60 11.71
CA GLY A 22 7.37 1.71 12.66
C GLY A 22 7.00 0.25 12.45
N VAL A 23 5.71 -0.05 12.21
CA VAL A 23 5.25 -1.41 11.90
C VAL A 23 5.86 -1.91 10.59
N LEU A 24 5.92 -1.07 9.56
CA LEU A 24 6.55 -1.41 8.27
C LEU A 24 8.05 -1.66 8.42
N ALA A 25 8.76 -0.78 9.12
CA ALA A 25 10.19 -0.93 9.36
C ALA A 25 10.47 -2.24 10.10
N LEU A 26 9.71 -2.52 11.17
CA LEU A 26 9.84 -3.77 11.91
C LEU A 26 9.57 -4.98 11.00
N SER A 27 8.48 -4.98 10.25
CA SER A 27 8.13 -6.08 9.34
C SER A 27 9.20 -6.31 8.26
N VAL A 28 9.64 -5.26 7.59
CA VAL A 28 10.62 -5.34 6.50
C VAL A 28 11.97 -5.81 7.01
N TYR A 29 12.52 -5.17 8.05
CA TYR A 29 13.86 -5.53 8.55
C TYR A 29 13.89 -6.85 9.31
N PHE A 30 12.80 -7.23 9.98
CA PHE A 30 12.74 -8.52 10.66
C PHE A 30 12.75 -9.68 9.67
N VAL A 31 12.05 -9.56 8.54
CA VAL A 31 11.95 -10.63 7.54
C VAL A 31 13.14 -10.62 6.58
N HIS A 32 13.56 -9.45 6.10
CA HIS A 32 14.52 -9.33 5.00
C HIS A 32 15.91 -8.89 5.45
N GLY A 33 16.09 -8.54 6.72
CA GLY A 33 17.34 -8.04 7.27
C GLY A 33 17.68 -6.62 6.81
N TRP A 34 18.79 -6.11 7.35
CA TRP A 34 19.28 -4.77 7.08
C TRP A 34 20.15 -4.74 5.81
N ASN A 35 19.55 -4.39 4.67
CA ASN A 35 20.24 -4.34 3.38
C ASN A 35 19.62 -3.27 2.46
N ARG A 36 20.26 -3.01 1.30
CA ARG A 36 19.82 -1.96 0.35
C ARG A 36 18.40 -2.19 -0.16
N LYS A 37 18.03 -3.42 -0.53
CA LYS A 37 16.65 -3.71 -0.99
C LYS A 37 15.61 -3.37 0.08
N SER A 38 15.85 -3.72 1.35
CA SER A 38 14.96 -3.42 2.48
C SER A 38 14.79 -1.92 2.67
N HIS A 39 15.88 -1.14 2.54
CA HIS A 39 15.85 0.33 2.61
C HIS A 39 15.03 0.94 1.47
N ALA A 40 15.26 0.49 0.23
CA ALA A 40 14.48 0.95 -0.93
C ALA A 40 12.99 0.60 -0.81
N ALA A 41 12.66 -0.62 -0.36
CA ALA A 41 11.29 -1.06 -0.16
C ALA A 41 10.60 -0.23 0.93
N LEU A 42 11.24 -0.04 2.08
CA LEU A 42 10.67 0.75 3.18
C LEU A 42 10.39 2.20 2.76
N LEU A 43 11.34 2.85 2.08
CA LEU A 43 11.15 4.21 1.57
C LEU A 43 9.99 4.29 0.57
N ALA A 44 9.86 3.31 -0.32
CA ALA A 44 8.74 3.25 -1.25
C ALA A 44 7.40 3.12 -0.53
N LEU A 45 7.34 2.25 0.50
CA LEU A 45 6.13 2.03 1.28
C LEU A 45 5.74 3.27 2.07
N LEU A 46 6.70 3.96 2.70
CA LEU A 46 6.47 5.23 3.41
C LEU A 46 5.93 6.32 2.47
N LEU A 47 6.49 6.45 1.26
CA LEU A 47 5.99 7.41 0.26
C LEU A 47 4.59 7.05 -0.21
N CYS A 48 4.33 5.79 -0.53
CA CYS A 48 3.02 5.40 -1.04
C CYS A 48 1.93 5.44 0.04
N VAL A 49 2.25 5.10 1.30
CA VAL A 49 1.26 5.19 2.39
C VAL A 49 0.96 6.63 2.78
N THR A 50 1.94 7.54 2.75
CA THR A 50 1.71 8.97 3.02
C THR A 50 0.81 9.58 1.96
N LEU A 51 1.05 9.27 0.67
CA LEU A 51 0.20 9.68 -0.43
C LEU A 51 -1.20 9.05 -0.34
N GLY A 52 -1.29 7.76 -0.01
CA GLY A 52 -2.56 7.05 0.16
C GLY A 52 -3.38 7.61 1.33
N ALA A 53 -2.74 7.92 2.46
CA ALA A 53 -3.39 8.55 3.59
C ALA A 53 -3.93 9.94 3.24
N GLY A 54 -3.16 10.74 2.49
CA GLY A 54 -3.62 12.02 1.98
C GLY A 54 -4.84 11.88 1.07
N LEU A 55 -4.79 10.96 0.10
CA LEU A 55 -5.89 10.72 -0.83
C LEU A 55 -7.15 10.24 -0.11
N LEU A 56 -7.02 9.28 0.82
CA LEU A 56 -8.15 8.77 1.58
C LEU A 56 -8.78 9.85 2.47
N ASN A 57 -7.96 10.68 3.13
CA ASN A 57 -8.47 11.78 3.94
C ASN A 57 -9.24 12.81 3.10
N LEU A 58 -8.79 13.07 1.86
CA LEU A 58 -9.53 13.92 0.92
C LEU A 58 -10.87 13.29 0.53
N LEU A 59 -10.91 11.98 0.24
CA LEU A 59 -12.14 11.27 -0.10
C LEU A 59 -13.13 11.27 1.06
N VAL A 60 -12.66 10.99 2.28
CA VAL A 60 -13.47 11.03 3.52
C VAL A 60 -14.09 12.40 3.72
N GLY A 61 -13.29 13.47 3.58
CA GLY A 61 -13.78 14.85 3.71
C GLY A 61 -14.78 15.23 2.61
N ALA A 62 -14.47 14.90 1.35
CA ALA A 62 -15.30 15.24 0.20
C ALA A 62 -16.66 14.52 0.21
N ALA A 63 -16.70 13.27 0.69
CA ALA A 63 -17.92 12.48 0.80
C ALA A 63 -18.59 12.57 2.19
N SER A 64 -18.04 13.37 3.10
CA SER A 64 -18.54 13.53 4.48
C SER A 64 -18.76 12.19 5.21
N LEU A 65 -17.79 11.27 5.07
CA LEU A 65 -17.91 9.93 5.63
C LEU A 65 -17.84 9.95 7.15
N THR A 66 -18.81 9.30 7.78
CA THR A 66 -18.93 9.16 9.23
C THR A 66 -18.20 7.91 9.75
N GLY A 67 -17.99 6.91 8.88
CA GLY A 67 -17.43 5.61 9.23
C GLY A 67 -18.40 4.72 10.00
N LEU A 68 -19.66 5.12 10.14
CA LEU A 68 -20.70 4.39 10.87
C LEU A 68 -21.38 3.31 10.02
N SER A 69 -20.93 3.11 8.79
CA SER A 69 -21.38 2.00 7.95
C SER A 69 -20.94 0.63 8.50
N ASP A 70 -19.85 0.59 9.27
CA ASP A 70 -19.40 -0.60 9.97
C ASP A 70 -20.02 -0.70 11.37
N ALA A 71 -20.65 -1.85 11.66
CA ALA A 71 -21.28 -2.10 12.95
C ALA A 71 -20.24 -2.13 14.10
N GLY A 72 -19.05 -2.66 13.83
CA GLY A 72 -17.94 -2.68 14.80
C GLY A 72 -17.47 -1.27 15.15
N ALA A 73 -17.29 -0.42 14.15
CA ALA A 73 -16.91 0.98 14.32
C ALA A 73 -17.98 1.78 15.07
N THR A 74 -19.26 1.51 14.80
CA THR A 74 -20.40 2.14 15.50
C THR A 74 -20.39 1.79 16.99
N VAL A 75 -20.22 0.51 17.33
CA VAL A 75 -20.10 0.07 18.73
C VAL A 75 -18.84 0.65 19.37
N ALA A 76 -17.71 0.67 18.66
CA ALA A 76 -16.46 1.21 19.18
C ALA A 76 -16.58 2.71 19.52
N GLN A 77 -17.26 3.47 18.67
CA GLN A 77 -17.52 4.89 18.91
C GLN A 77 -18.47 5.09 20.10
N ALA A 78 -19.59 4.37 20.15
CA ALA A 78 -20.59 4.50 21.20
C ALA A 78 -20.09 4.06 22.57
N SER A 79 -19.32 2.97 22.64
CA SER A 79 -18.88 2.35 23.90
C SER A 79 -17.54 2.86 24.40
N TYR A 80 -16.64 3.30 23.51
CA TYR A 80 -15.26 3.64 23.86
C TYR A 80 -14.79 5.01 23.35
N GLY A 81 -15.66 5.79 22.69
CA GLY A 81 -15.32 7.12 22.17
C GLY A 81 -14.31 7.10 21.02
N VAL A 82 -14.06 5.94 20.41
CA VAL A 82 -13.13 5.79 19.28
C VAL A 82 -13.74 6.41 18.03
N SER A 83 -12.94 7.17 17.27
CA SER A 83 -13.42 7.72 15.99
C SER A 83 -13.70 6.59 14.99
N ALA A 84 -14.97 6.43 14.58
CA ALA A 84 -15.37 5.47 13.55
C ALA A 84 -14.68 5.78 12.21
N THR A 85 -14.65 7.05 11.81
CA THR A 85 -13.89 7.53 10.65
C THR A 85 -12.40 7.20 10.77
N GLY A 86 -11.79 7.41 11.94
CA GLY A 86 -10.39 7.06 12.18
C GLY A 86 -10.12 5.57 12.05
N LEU A 87 -11.04 4.73 12.54
CA LEU A 87 -10.95 3.28 12.42
C LEU A 87 -11.06 2.82 10.96
N TYR A 88 -11.99 3.40 10.20
CA TYR A 88 -12.10 3.19 8.76
C TYR A 88 -10.78 3.55 8.04
N VAL A 89 -10.25 4.75 8.28
CA VAL A 89 -9.01 5.19 7.62
C VAL A 89 -7.83 4.29 7.93
N VAL A 90 -7.61 3.93 9.21
CA VAL A 90 -6.53 3.03 9.59
C VAL A 90 -6.72 1.63 9.00
N GLY A 91 -7.95 1.10 9.03
CA GLY A 91 -8.26 -0.21 8.47
C GLY A 91 -7.92 -0.29 6.99
N VAL A 92 -8.36 0.70 6.21
CA VAL A 92 -8.09 0.76 4.77
C VAL A 92 -6.58 0.91 4.49
N LEU A 93 -5.88 1.76 5.24
CA LEU A 93 -4.43 1.92 5.09
C LEU A 93 -3.68 0.64 5.43
N LEU A 94 -4.05 -0.05 6.52
CA LEU A 94 -3.38 -1.28 6.95
C LEU A 94 -3.60 -2.42 5.93
N THR A 95 -4.83 -2.57 5.42
CA THR A 95 -5.14 -3.53 4.35
C THR A 95 -4.34 -3.23 3.08
N SER A 96 -4.29 -1.97 2.67
CA SER A 96 -3.53 -1.55 1.48
C SER A 96 -2.03 -1.78 1.67
N LEU A 97 -1.49 -1.46 2.85
CA LEU A 97 -0.09 -1.67 3.21
C LEU A 97 0.33 -3.13 3.12
N GLY A 98 -0.53 -4.06 3.58
CA GLY A 98 -0.25 -5.49 3.50
C GLY A 98 0.04 -5.95 2.07
N ALA A 99 -0.83 -5.56 1.12
CA ALA A 99 -0.64 -5.88 -0.30
C ALA A 99 0.57 -5.17 -0.91
N MET A 100 0.81 -3.91 -0.54
CA MET A 100 1.93 -3.13 -1.06
C MET A 100 3.29 -3.65 -0.58
N ASN A 101 3.37 -4.13 0.67
CA ASN A 101 4.62 -4.58 1.28
C ASN A 101 5.24 -5.73 0.50
N ASP A 102 4.45 -6.77 0.20
CA ASP A 102 4.90 -7.93 -0.57
C ASP A 102 5.43 -7.53 -1.95
N VAL A 103 4.74 -6.59 -2.60
CA VAL A 103 5.08 -6.10 -3.93
C VAL A 103 6.34 -5.24 -3.90
N ALA A 104 6.47 -4.32 -2.94
CA ALA A 104 7.64 -3.46 -2.82
C ALA A 104 8.91 -4.30 -2.61
N ILE A 105 8.84 -5.31 -1.76
CA ILE A 105 9.93 -6.26 -1.53
C ILE A 105 10.25 -7.05 -2.79
N THR A 106 9.23 -7.64 -3.44
CA THR A 106 9.43 -8.43 -4.66
C THR A 106 10.03 -7.59 -5.78
N GLN A 107 9.58 -6.34 -5.93
CA GLN A 107 10.12 -5.41 -6.92
C GLN A 107 11.56 -5.01 -6.64
N THR A 108 11.88 -4.64 -5.40
CA THR A 108 13.25 -4.28 -5.03
C THR A 108 14.21 -5.47 -5.17
N SER A 109 13.74 -6.69 -4.85
CA SER A 109 14.46 -7.94 -5.08
C SER A 109 14.69 -8.22 -6.57
N ALA A 110 13.70 -7.98 -7.42
CA ALA A 110 13.83 -8.13 -8.88
C ALA A 110 14.89 -7.18 -9.46
N VAL A 111 14.90 -5.91 -9.00
CA VAL A 111 15.93 -4.93 -9.40
C VAL A 111 17.33 -5.36 -8.96
N GLU A 112 17.47 -5.78 -7.70
CA GLU A 112 18.73 -6.27 -7.15
C GLU A 112 19.23 -7.49 -7.94
N THR A 113 18.35 -8.45 -8.21
CA THR A 113 18.68 -9.66 -8.97
C THR A 113 19.15 -9.32 -10.37
N LEU A 114 18.45 -8.45 -11.10
CA LEU A 114 18.84 -7.99 -12.44
C LEU A 114 20.23 -7.32 -12.44
N ALA A 115 20.52 -6.50 -11.42
CA ALA A 115 21.81 -5.85 -11.28
C ALA A 115 22.93 -6.88 -11.00
N GLN A 116 22.69 -7.84 -10.10
CA GLN A 116 23.66 -8.87 -9.74
C GLN A 116 23.92 -9.85 -10.89
N THR A 117 22.89 -10.33 -11.57
CA THR A 117 23.05 -11.24 -12.74
C THR A 117 23.85 -10.57 -13.84
N ARG A 118 23.60 -9.27 -14.11
CA ARG A 118 24.37 -8.52 -15.10
C ARG A 118 25.86 -8.46 -14.75
N ALA A 119 26.16 -8.18 -13.48
CA ALA A 119 27.52 -8.11 -12.98
C ALA A 119 28.23 -9.49 -13.06
N ALA A 120 27.52 -10.57 -12.73
CA ALA A 120 28.03 -11.93 -12.82
C ALA A 120 28.37 -12.36 -14.27
N GLN A 121 27.64 -11.85 -15.26
CA GLN A 121 27.88 -12.10 -16.68
C GLN A 121 29.05 -11.28 -17.28
N ALA A 122 29.87 -10.63 -16.44
CA ALA A 122 31.07 -9.87 -16.83
C ALA A 122 30.86 -8.82 -17.95
N GLY A 123 29.64 -8.30 -18.12
CA GLY A 123 29.41 -7.21 -19.07
C GLY A 123 29.10 -5.89 -18.38
N PRO A 124 29.01 -4.79 -19.15
CA PRO A 124 28.88 -3.46 -18.60
C PRO A 124 27.68 -3.32 -17.64
N PRO A 125 27.84 -2.54 -16.55
CA PRO A 125 26.75 -2.30 -15.61
C PRO A 125 25.54 -1.70 -16.33
N LEU A 126 24.35 -2.16 -15.97
CA LEU A 126 23.11 -1.59 -16.50
C LEU A 126 22.94 -0.17 -15.97
N SER A 127 22.62 0.77 -16.86
CA SER A 127 22.24 2.12 -16.44
C SER A 127 20.96 2.08 -15.60
N ARG A 128 20.75 3.08 -14.73
CA ARG A 128 19.51 3.21 -13.92
C ARG A 128 18.25 3.11 -14.77
N ARG A 129 18.27 3.74 -15.96
CA ARG A 129 17.15 3.71 -16.91
C ARG A 129 16.93 2.32 -17.50
N ALA A 130 18.00 1.55 -17.73
CA ALA A 130 17.91 0.18 -18.22
C ALA A 130 17.38 -0.77 -17.13
N LEU A 131 17.93 -0.68 -15.90
CA LEU A 131 17.43 -1.43 -14.74
C LEU A 131 15.96 -1.15 -14.50
N PHE A 132 15.58 0.13 -14.43
CA PHE A 132 14.19 0.54 -14.25
C PHE A 132 13.29 -0.05 -15.33
N ARG A 133 13.65 0.11 -16.62
CA ARG A 133 12.82 -0.39 -17.73
C ARG A 133 12.67 -1.91 -17.73
N GLN A 134 13.73 -2.65 -17.43
CA GLN A 134 13.69 -4.11 -17.37
C GLN A 134 12.88 -4.60 -16.18
N ALA A 135 13.13 -4.06 -14.98
CA ALA A 135 12.37 -4.40 -13.78
C ALA A 135 10.88 -4.02 -13.89
N MET A 136 10.56 -2.88 -14.50
CA MET A 136 9.17 -2.47 -14.74
C MET A 136 8.39 -3.42 -15.66
N ARG A 137 9.06 -4.23 -16.50
CA ARG A 137 8.37 -5.27 -17.27
C ARG A 137 7.87 -6.37 -16.35
N VAL A 138 8.75 -6.87 -15.48
CA VAL A 138 8.42 -7.86 -14.44
C VAL A 138 7.35 -7.30 -13.49
N GLY A 139 7.53 -6.06 -13.05
CA GLY A 139 6.61 -5.40 -12.13
C GLY A 139 5.20 -5.23 -12.67
N ARG A 140 5.03 -4.95 -13.96
CA ARG A 140 3.70 -4.83 -14.57
C ARG A 140 2.93 -6.14 -14.54
N ASP A 141 3.59 -7.25 -14.88
CA ASP A 141 2.94 -8.56 -14.96
C ASP A 141 2.54 -9.03 -13.56
N HIS A 142 3.42 -8.85 -12.57
CA HIS A 142 3.12 -9.14 -11.17
C HIS A 142 2.01 -8.22 -10.61
N ALA A 143 2.03 -6.93 -10.96
CA ALA A 143 1.02 -5.97 -10.51
C ALA A 143 -0.37 -6.34 -11.02
N ALA A 144 -0.49 -6.78 -12.27
CA ALA A 144 -1.76 -7.22 -12.84
C ALA A 144 -2.35 -8.40 -12.07
N GLY A 145 -1.52 -9.37 -11.68
CA GLY A 145 -1.94 -10.49 -10.82
C GLY A 145 -2.42 -10.03 -9.44
N MET A 146 -1.69 -9.12 -8.80
CA MET A 146 -2.06 -8.58 -7.49
C MET A 146 -3.32 -7.71 -7.50
N VAL A 147 -3.58 -7.00 -8.60
CA VAL A 147 -4.85 -6.28 -8.80
C VAL A 147 -6.03 -7.25 -8.78
N ASN A 148 -5.90 -8.41 -9.43
CA ASN A 148 -6.96 -9.43 -9.40
C ASN A 148 -7.17 -9.97 -7.98
N VAL A 149 -6.09 -10.22 -7.24
CA VAL A 149 -6.18 -10.64 -5.83
C VAL A 149 -6.89 -9.59 -4.98
N LEU A 150 -6.55 -8.31 -5.14
CA LEU A 150 -7.21 -7.21 -4.43
C LEU A 150 -8.70 -7.10 -4.78
N MET A 151 -9.05 -7.23 -6.07
CA MET A 151 -10.45 -7.23 -6.50
C MET A 151 -11.25 -8.36 -5.85
N LEU A 152 -10.70 -9.59 -5.85
CA LEU A 152 -11.35 -10.73 -5.22
C LEU A 152 -11.43 -10.59 -3.70
N LEU A 153 -10.38 -10.05 -3.06
CA LEU A 153 -10.36 -9.79 -1.61
C LEU A 153 -11.45 -8.80 -1.21
N TYR A 154 -11.57 -7.68 -1.91
CA TYR A 154 -12.62 -6.69 -1.65
C TYR A 154 -14.01 -7.22 -2.01
N ALA A 155 -14.19 -7.88 -3.17
CA ALA A 155 -15.47 -8.48 -3.51
C ALA A 155 -15.94 -9.51 -2.47
N GLY A 156 -15.01 -10.33 -1.96
CA GLY A 156 -15.26 -11.27 -0.87
C GLY A 156 -15.58 -10.57 0.46
N GLY A 157 -14.84 -9.53 0.80
CA GLY A 157 -15.05 -8.72 2.01
C GLY A 157 -16.40 -7.99 2.01
N SER A 158 -16.86 -7.51 0.86
CA SER A 158 -18.13 -6.82 0.71
C SER A 158 -19.35 -7.77 0.60
N LEU A 159 -19.17 -9.11 0.61
CA LEU A 159 -20.28 -10.06 0.51
C LEU A 159 -21.40 -9.83 1.54
N PRO A 160 -21.13 -9.60 2.84
CA PRO A 160 -22.20 -9.32 3.82
C PRO A 160 -23.00 -8.08 3.45
N LEU A 161 -22.34 -7.02 2.98
CA LEU A 161 -22.98 -5.79 2.54
C LEU A 161 -23.86 -6.04 1.30
N LEU A 162 -23.34 -6.77 0.31
CA LEU A 162 -24.09 -7.13 -0.90
C LEU A 162 -25.31 -8.00 -0.58
N LEU A 163 -25.19 -8.92 0.39
CA LEU A 163 -26.31 -9.73 0.87
C LEU A 163 -27.37 -8.86 1.55
N LEU A 164 -26.98 -7.92 2.42
CA LEU A 164 -27.92 -7.01 3.08
C LEU A 164 -28.64 -6.10 2.07
N MET A 165 -27.94 -5.61 1.06
CA MET A 165 -28.53 -4.86 -0.06
C MET A 165 -29.58 -5.70 -0.81
N ARG A 166 -29.27 -6.97 -1.08
CA ARG A 166 -30.19 -7.89 -1.76
C ARG A 166 -31.38 -8.29 -0.89
N ALA A 167 -31.18 -8.46 0.42
CA ALA A 167 -32.23 -8.80 1.38
C ALA A 167 -33.17 -7.64 1.70
N SER A 168 -32.72 -6.39 1.49
CA SER A 168 -33.51 -5.17 1.70
C SER A 168 -34.55 -4.99 0.59
N SER A 169 -35.65 -5.74 0.67
CA SER A 169 -36.69 -5.88 -0.36
C SER A 169 -37.63 -4.67 -0.56
N GLY A 170 -37.25 -3.47 -0.12
CA GLY A 170 -38.06 -2.25 -0.25
C GLY A 170 -37.28 -0.97 -0.58
N THR A 171 -35.94 -1.01 -0.56
CA THR A 171 -35.12 0.18 -0.80
C THR A 171 -34.74 0.25 -2.28
N PRO A 172 -35.00 1.36 -2.97
CA PRO A 172 -34.65 1.46 -4.39
C PRO A 172 -33.14 1.31 -4.63
N LEU A 173 -32.75 0.69 -5.75
CA LEU A 173 -31.35 0.42 -6.07
C LEU A 173 -30.47 1.68 -6.06
N TRP A 174 -30.97 2.82 -6.54
CA TRP A 174 -30.20 4.08 -6.53
C TRP A 174 -29.89 4.57 -5.12
N VAL A 175 -30.78 4.32 -4.15
CA VAL A 175 -30.54 4.65 -2.73
C VAL A 175 -29.48 3.72 -2.14
N GLN A 176 -29.56 2.43 -2.46
CA GLN A 176 -28.58 1.46 -1.97
C GLN A 176 -27.18 1.71 -2.55
N VAL A 177 -27.10 2.08 -3.84
CA VAL A 177 -25.82 2.41 -4.51
C VAL A 177 -25.20 3.69 -3.94
N ASN A 178 -26.02 4.63 -3.48
CA ASN A 178 -25.55 5.85 -2.82
C ASN A 178 -25.37 5.71 -1.30
N SER A 179 -25.35 4.47 -0.79
CA SER A 179 -25.15 4.22 0.64
C SER A 179 -23.70 4.46 1.04
N GLU A 180 -23.51 4.96 2.26
CA GLU A 180 -22.16 5.14 2.83
C GLU A 180 -21.37 3.83 2.83
N GLY A 181 -22.01 2.71 3.16
CA GLY A 181 -21.38 1.39 3.17
C GLY A 181 -20.77 1.02 1.81
N LEU A 182 -21.54 1.11 0.72
CA LEU A 182 -21.01 0.81 -0.60
C LEU A 182 -19.91 1.79 -1.00
N PHE A 183 -20.09 3.08 -0.70
CA PHE A 183 -19.08 4.09 -0.96
C PHE A 183 -17.77 3.79 -0.22
N THR A 184 -17.82 3.41 1.06
CA THR A 184 -16.64 3.11 1.86
C THR A 184 -15.86 1.90 1.32
N GLU A 185 -16.56 0.88 0.83
CA GLU A 185 -15.94 -0.30 0.18
C GLU A 185 -15.28 0.06 -1.15
N LEU A 186 -15.98 0.83 -2.00
CA LEU A 186 -15.46 1.28 -3.29
C LEU A 186 -14.27 2.23 -3.14
N ALA A 187 -14.32 3.16 -2.18
CA ALA A 187 -13.23 4.07 -1.87
C ALA A 187 -11.98 3.31 -1.37
N ALA A 188 -12.19 2.29 -0.53
CA ALA A 188 -11.11 1.44 -0.03
C ALA A 188 -10.46 0.63 -1.16
N LEU A 189 -11.27 0.02 -2.04
CA LEU A 189 -10.77 -0.67 -3.23
C LEU A 189 -10.00 0.27 -4.16
N LEU A 190 -10.56 1.45 -4.45
CA LEU A 190 -9.89 2.45 -5.29
C LEU A 190 -8.54 2.85 -4.71
N LEU A 191 -8.47 3.10 -3.40
CA LEU A 191 -7.22 3.46 -2.73
C LEU A 191 -6.19 2.33 -2.82
N ALA A 192 -6.61 1.09 -2.57
CA ALA A 192 -5.74 -0.08 -2.67
C ALA A 192 -5.16 -0.21 -4.08
N LEU A 193 -6.01 -0.09 -5.12
CA LEU A 193 -5.59 -0.18 -6.52
C LEU A 193 -4.63 0.95 -6.94
N VAL A 194 -4.93 2.20 -6.57
CA VAL A 194 -4.07 3.35 -6.88
C VAL A 194 -2.72 3.23 -6.17
N SER A 195 -2.73 2.89 -4.89
CA SER A 195 -1.50 2.73 -4.10
C SER A 195 -0.64 1.59 -4.64
N MET A 196 -1.29 0.50 -5.08
CA MET A 196 -0.64 -0.64 -5.72
C MET A 196 -0.01 -0.28 -7.07
N LEU A 197 -0.71 0.49 -7.92
CA LEU A 197 -0.16 0.95 -9.19
C LEU A 197 1.04 1.89 -8.99
N LEU A 198 1.06 2.64 -7.88
CA LEU A 198 2.12 3.56 -7.53
C LEU A 198 3.33 2.87 -6.88
N VAL A 199 3.13 1.83 -6.06
CA VAL A 199 4.23 1.19 -5.31
C VAL A 199 5.25 0.53 -6.24
N VAL A 200 4.81 -0.01 -7.39
CA VAL A 200 5.68 -0.68 -8.37
C VAL A 200 6.71 0.27 -8.98
N PRO A 201 6.34 1.39 -9.63
CA PRO A 201 7.32 2.33 -10.17
C PRO A 201 8.16 3.00 -9.08
N VAL A 202 7.59 3.32 -7.91
CA VAL A 202 8.32 3.98 -6.83
C VAL A 202 9.40 3.07 -6.25
N SER A 203 9.06 1.82 -5.90
CA SER A 203 10.03 0.84 -5.39
C SER A 203 11.11 0.51 -6.42
N THR A 204 10.72 0.37 -7.69
CA THR A 204 11.67 0.13 -8.79
C THR A 204 12.65 1.29 -8.97
N ALA A 205 12.16 2.53 -8.94
CA ALA A 205 13.01 3.72 -9.09
C ALA A 205 14.00 3.84 -7.92
N LEU A 206 13.52 3.69 -6.68
CA LEU A 206 14.36 3.78 -5.49
C LEU A 206 15.43 2.69 -5.46
N ALA A 207 15.06 1.44 -5.76
CA ALA A 207 16.02 0.34 -5.85
C ALA A 207 17.06 0.57 -6.96
N ALA A 208 16.63 1.03 -8.15
CA ALA A 208 17.55 1.29 -9.27
C ALA A 208 18.56 2.41 -8.96
N ILE A 209 18.16 3.42 -8.17
CA ILE A 209 19.06 4.49 -7.70
C ILE A 209 20.09 3.93 -6.70
N GLN A 210 19.66 3.07 -5.76
CA GLN A 210 20.52 2.52 -4.70
C GLN A 210 21.50 1.44 -5.16
N HIS A 211 21.18 0.69 -6.22
CA HIS A 211 21.99 -0.44 -6.71
C HIS A 211 23.12 -0.07 -7.68
N PHE A 212 23.48 1.21 -7.82
CA PHE A 212 24.54 1.64 -8.73
C PHE A 212 25.92 1.07 -8.34
N PRO A 213 26.61 0.28 -9.20
CA PRO A 213 28.03 -0.03 -9.02
C PRO A 213 28.87 1.16 -9.49
N SER A 214 29.94 1.44 -8.74
CA SER A 214 30.96 2.46 -8.99
C SER A 214 31.47 2.43 -10.43
N THR A 215 31.72 3.62 -10.99
CA THR A 215 32.46 3.81 -12.25
C THR A 215 33.65 2.86 -12.35
N PRO A 216 33.91 2.23 -13.51
CA PRO A 216 35.13 1.46 -13.70
C PRO A 216 36.32 2.39 -13.45
N ARG A 217 37.21 2.04 -12.50
CA ARG A 217 38.55 2.62 -12.47
C ARG A 217 39.18 2.30 -13.82
N SER A 218 39.64 3.32 -14.52
CA SER A 218 40.61 3.13 -15.59
C SER A 218 41.75 2.27 -15.04
N PRO A 219 42.20 1.22 -15.76
CA PRO A 219 43.50 0.67 -15.46
C PRO A 219 44.49 1.82 -15.72
N ASP A 220 45.05 2.36 -14.65
CA ASP A 220 46.16 3.30 -14.77
C ASP A 220 47.25 2.59 -15.57
N SER A 221 47.56 3.17 -16.72
CA SER A 221 48.67 2.80 -17.57
C SER A 221 49.97 3.22 -16.88
N THR A 222 50.68 2.28 -16.28
CA THR A 222 52.14 2.34 -16.07
C THR A 222 52.73 0.95 -16.10
#